data_AF-A0A2V8L8B6-F1
#
_entry.id   AF-A0A2V8L8B6-F1
#
_cell.length_a   1.000
_cell.length_b   1.000
_cell.length_c   1.000
_cell.angle_alpha   90.00
_cell.angle_beta   90.00
_cell.angle_gamma   90.00
#
_symmetry.space_group_name_H-M   'P 1'
#
loop_
_entity.id
_entity.type
_entity.pdbx_description
1 polymer ?
#
loop_
_entity_poly.entity_id
_entity_poly.type
_entity_poly.pdbx_seq_one_letter_code
_entity_poly.pdbx_strand_id
1 'polypeptide(L)'
;MGFQKGSITLNPRKDIPLLLQVLRSRFITHDQLRDFMLLDDHERDRKRFNWRVRRLVQGGLLNRECARPTTPSPVYSITPVAALLLAEHCAVLDNGKRKEASSANDLRHAIGLNELHLALAGQRVLEDWQSELAIRAKNELTPFGYVKDYDAIVTVRFADRSVRFALEYERTPKKSRDYLQIRNLLEQENQIYRFLYIVPEPDLGSFILECFSGTTVALFVGLADEFTRSFKEMNVTEAASGITRSVTAAL
;
A
#
# COMPACT_ATOMS: atom_id res chain seq x y z
N MET A 1 14.18 33.83 -20.23
CA MET A 1 13.08 32.98 -20.73
C MET A 1 11.96 33.04 -19.71
N GLY A 2 10.85 33.71 -20.05
CA GLY A 2 9.70 33.85 -19.15
C GLY A 2 8.79 32.64 -19.27
N PHE A 3 8.50 32.00 -18.13
CA PHE A 3 7.55 30.90 -18.04
C PHE A 3 6.16 31.31 -18.53
N GLN A 4 5.49 30.42 -19.26
CA GLN A 4 4.12 30.64 -19.74
C GLN A 4 3.19 30.82 -18.52
N LYS A 5 2.33 31.84 -18.53
CA LYS A 5 1.42 32.14 -17.41
C LYS A 5 0.55 30.90 -17.12
N GLY A 6 0.77 30.26 -15.97
CA GLY A 6 0.12 29.00 -15.58
C GLY A 6 1.03 27.77 -15.49
N SER A 7 2.29 27.85 -15.94
CA SER A 7 3.23 26.73 -15.81
C SER A 7 3.75 26.61 -14.37
N ILE A 8 3.69 25.41 -13.81
CA ILE A 8 4.24 25.08 -12.48
C ILE A 8 5.63 24.46 -12.63
N THR A 9 6.65 25.06 -12.02
CA THR A 9 7.99 24.44 -11.93
C THR A 9 8.01 23.44 -10.78
N LEU A 10 8.39 22.20 -11.05
CA LEU A 10 8.51 21.14 -10.04
C LEU A 10 9.92 21.10 -9.45
N ASN A 11 9.99 21.00 -8.13
CA ASN A 11 11.20 20.75 -7.37
C ASN A 11 11.46 19.24 -7.36
N PRO A 12 12.57 18.77 -7.98
CA PRO A 12 12.86 17.33 -8.07
C PRO A 12 13.03 16.63 -6.72
N ARG A 13 13.45 17.35 -5.67
CA ARG A 13 13.70 16.78 -4.34
C ARG A 13 12.48 16.76 -3.42
N LYS A 14 11.40 17.44 -3.80
CA LYS A 14 10.28 17.73 -2.89
C LYS A 14 8.92 17.51 -3.53
N ASP A 15 8.74 17.97 -4.77
CA ASP A 15 7.46 17.77 -5.48
C ASP A 15 7.38 16.39 -6.12
N ILE A 16 8.45 15.92 -6.75
CA ILE A 16 8.45 14.60 -7.41
C ILE A 16 8.23 13.46 -6.40
N PRO A 17 8.94 13.38 -5.26
CA PRO A 17 8.66 12.34 -4.27
C PRO A 17 7.24 12.41 -3.70
N LEU A 18 6.70 13.61 -3.47
CA LEU A 18 5.33 13.81 -3.01
C LEU A 18 4.33 13.26 -4.04
N LEU A 19 4.48 13.61 -5.31
CA LEU A 19 3.61 13.14 -6.38
C LEU A 19 3.72 11.62 -6.60
N LEU A 20 4.94 11.06 -6.52
CA LEU A 20 5.17 9.62 -6.57
C LEU A 20 4.51 8.90 -5.38
N GLN A 21 4.57 9.48 -4.18
CA GLN A 21 3.89 8.92 -3.01
C GLN A 21 2.38 8.86 -3.21
N VAL A 22 1.77 9.96 -3.68
CA VAL A 22 0.32 9.98 -3.99
C VAL A 22 -0.02 8.95 -5.08
N LEU A 23 0.82 8.83 -6.12
CA LEU A 23 0.64 7.85 -7.19
C LEU A 23 0.67 6.41 -6.64
N ARG A 24 1.66 6.07 -5.81
CA ARG A 24 1.83 4.73 -5.22
C ARG A 24 0.73 4.38 -4.24
N SER A 25 0.22 5.36 -3.50
CA SER A 25 -0.87 5.20 -2.53
C SER A 25 -2.26 5.11 -3.16
N ARG A 26 -2.44 5.47 -4.45
CA ARG A 26 -3.73 5.67 -5.15
C ARG A 26 -4.60 6.79 -4.55
N PHE A 27 -4.94 6.67 -3.27
CA PHE A 27 -5.58 7.67 -2.44
C PHE A 27 -4.81 7.85 -1.14
N ILE A 28 -4.67 9.09 -0.68
CA ILE A 28 -3.94 9.37 0.56
C ILE A 28 -4.52 10.58 1.28
N THR A 29 -4.65 10.51 2.61
CA THR A 29 -5.10 11.67 3.40
C THR A 29 -3.99 12.72 3.50
N HIS A 30 -4.35 13.96 3.84
CA HIS A 30 -3.37 15.01 4.05
C HIS A 30 -2.34 14.67 5.13
N ASP A 31 -2.79 14.04 6.21
CA ASP A 31 -1.95 13.70 7.35
C ASP A 31 -1.03 12.52 7.01
N GLN A 32 -1.54 11.47 6.36
CA GLN A 32 -0.71 10.37 5.86
C GLN A 32 0.37 10.86 4.90
N LEU A 33 0.01 11.73 3.93
CA LEU A 33 0.97 12.27 2.98
C LEU A 33 2.05 13.09 3.70
N ARG A 34 1.66 13.86 4.71
CA ARG A 34 2.62 14.61 5.54
C ARG A 34 3.58 13.67 6.25
N ASP A 35 3.06 12.59 6.83
CA ASP A 35 3.86 11.65 7.61
C ASP A 35 4.87 10.90 6.73
N PHE A 36 4.50 10.48 5.51
CA PHE A 36 5.48 9.97 4.54
C PHE A 36 6.55 11.01 4.21
N MET A 37 6.16 12.25 3.91
CA MET A 37 7.12 13.31 3.59
C MET A 37 8.05 13.62 4.77
N LEU A 38 7.59 13.44 6.01
CA LEU A 38 8.40 13.60 7.21
C LEU A 38 9.38 12.43 7.39
N LEU A 39 8.90 11.19 7.24
CA LEU A 39 9.68 9.97 7.41
C LEU A 39 10.81 9.86 6.37
N ASP A 40 10.54 10.24 5.11
CA ASP A 40 11.52 10.21 4.02
C ASP A 40 12.39 11.48 3.93
N ASP A 41 12.33 12.35 4.94
CA ASP A 41 13.05 13.63 5.01
C ASP A 41 12.79 14.58 3.81
N HIS A 42 11.62 14.45 3.21
CA HIS A 42 11.18 15.28 2.10
C HIS A 42 10.56 16.60 2.57
N GLU A 43 9.86 16.71 3.70
CA GLU A 43 9.39 18.03 4.17
C GLU A 43 9.08 18.01 5.67
N ARG A 44 9.86 18.77 6.45
CA ARG A 44 9.66 18.89 7.91
C ARG A 44 8.76 20.05 8.28
N ASP A 45 8.75 21.11 7.46
CA ASP A 45 8.00 22.32 7.75
C ASP A 45 6.55 22.18 7.28
N ARG A 46 5.62 22.18 8.22
CA ARG A 46 4.18 22.05 7.96
C ARG A 46 3.63 23.17 7.06
N LYS A 47 4.10 24.41 7.20
CA LYS A 47 3.64 25.52 6.35
C LYS A 47 4.12 25.33 4.91
N ARG A 48 5.37 24.91 4.72
CA ARG A 48 5.92 24.60 3.40
C ARG A 48 5.23 23.41 2.75
N PHE A 49 4.97 22.35 3.51
CA PHE A 49 4.17 21.20 3.07
C PHE A 49 2.77 21.64 2.60
N ASN A 50 2.04 22.38 3.44
CA ASN A 50 0.69 22.85 3.12
C ASN A 50 0.66 23.74 1.87
N TRP A 51 1.63 24.64 1.75
CA TRP A 51 1.79 25.48 0.57
C TRP A 51 2.07 24.64 -0.68
N ARG A 52 2.94 23.64 -0.57
CA ARG A 52 3.30 22.74 -1.67
C ARG A 52 2.10 21.96 -2.17
N VAL A 53 1.38 21.29 -1.27
CA VAL A 53 0.16 20.54 -1.61
C VAL A 53 -0.86 21.45 -2.28
N ARG A 54 -1.13 22.63 -1.69
CA ARG A 54 -2.06 23.61 -2.28
C ARG A 54 -1.65 24.01 -3.69
N ARG A 55 -0.37 24.30 -3.91
CA ARG A 55 0.17 24.69 -5.21
C ARG A 55 0.05 23.56 -6.23
N LEU A 56 0.31 22.31 -5.84
CA LEU A 56 0.16 21.14 -6.72
C LEU A 56 -1.31 20.87 -7.09
N VAL A 57 -2.24 21.09 -6.16
CA VAL A 57 -3.69 21.02 -6.42
C VAL A 57 -4.11 22.15 -7.39
N GLN A 58 -3.72 23.40 -7.11
CA GLN A 58 -4.03 24.54 -7.98
C GLN A 58 -3.41 24.42 -9.38
N GLY A 59 -2.25 23.78 -9.48
CA GLY A 59 -1.58 23.47 -10.74
C GLY A 59 -2.15 22.26 -11.48
N GLY A 60 -3.25 21.65 -10.98
CA GLY A 60 -3.91 20.53 -11.65
C GLY A 60 -3.11 19.23 -11.65
N LEU A 61 -2.17 19.06 -10.71
CA LEU A 61 -1.37 17.84 -10.60
C LEU A 61 -1.97 16.84 -9.60
N LEU A 62 -2.66 17.35 -8.58
CA LEU A 62 -3.38 16.56 -7.60
C LEU A 62 -4.88 16.84 -7.67
N ASN A 63 -5.68 15.77 -7.68
CA ASN A 63 -7.09 15.86 -7.33
C ASN A 63 -7.19 16.00 -5.81
N ARG A 64 -8.14 16.81 -5.36
CA ARG A 64 -8.49 16.94 -3.94
C ARG A 64 -9.97 16.64 -3.78
N GLU A 65 -10.27 15.54 -3.11
CA GLU A 65 -11.63 15.22 -2.69
C GLU A 65 -11.90 15.85 -1.31
N CYS A 66 -13.11 16.42 -1.16
CA CYS A 66 -13.55 16.94 0.13
C CYS A 66 -13.63 15.83 1.17
N ALA A 67 -13.43 16.21 2.43
CA ALA A 67 -13.60 15.30 3.57
C ALA A 67 -14.96 14.60 3.49
N ARG A 68 -14.96 13.27 3.50
CA ARG A 68 -16.16 12.45 3.63
C ARG A 68 -16.40 12.19 5.13
N PRO A 69 -17.60 11.77 5.56
CA PRO A 69 -17.86 11.43 6.96
C PRO A 69 -16.86 10.42 7.54
N THR A 70 -16.27 9.59 6.68
CA THR A 70 -15.31 8.54 7.02
C THR A 70 -13.85 9.02 7.12
N THR A 71 -13.54 10.22 6.63
CA THR A 71 -12.16 10.75 6.58
C THR A 71 -12.21 12.27 6.81
N PRO A 72 -11.96 12.77 8.04
CA PRO A 72 -12.07 14.19 8.35
C PRO A 72 -11.02 15.06 7.64
N SER A 73 -9.99 14.43 7.08
CA SER A 73 -8.90 15.06 6.35
C SER A 73 -9.14 15.00 4.83
N PRO A 74 -8.75 16.02 4.05
CA PRO A 74 -8.81 15.96 2.59
C PRO A 74 -8.05 14.76 2.04
N VAL A 75 -8.59 14.13 1.00
CA VAL A 75 -7.96 13.00 0.32
C VAL A 75 -7.42 13.46 -1.03
N TYR A 76 -6.23 13.01 -1.37
CA TYR A 76 -5.55 13.32 -2.61
C TYR A 76 -5.37 12.10 -3.50
N SER A 77 -5.48 12.29 -4.80
CA SER A 77 -5.11 11.32 -5.83
C SER A 77 -4.39 12.03 -6.98
N ILE A 78 -3.64 11.27 -7.77
CA ILE A 78 -2.84 11.81 -8.87
C ILE A 78 -3.72 12.02 -10.12
N THR A 79 -3.61 13.20 -10.74
CA THR A 79 -4.30 13.47 -12.01
C THR A 79 -3.68 12.69 -13.17
N PRO A 80 -4.40 12.50 -14.29
CA PRO A 80 -3.83 11.90 -15.49
C PRO A 80 -2.62 12.68 -16.02
N VAL A 81 -2.66 14.02 -15.97
CA VAL A 81 -1.55 14.88 -16.42
C VAL A 81 -0.30 14.66 -15.58
N ALA A 82 -0.44 14.64 -14.25
CA ALA A 82 0.69 14.37 -13.37
C ALA A 82 1.19 12.93 -13.48
N ALA A 83 0.31 11.97 -13.74
CA ALA A 83 0.70 10.60 -14.03
C ALA A 83 1.62 10.55 -15.26
N LEU A 84 1.24 11.16 -16.39
CA LEU A 84 2.10 11.22 -17.57
C LEU A 84 3.45 11.88 -17.29
N LEU A 85 3.47 12.95 -16.51
CA LEU A 85 4.73 13.63 -16.11
C LEU A 85 5.64 12.69 -15.31
N LEU A 86 5.07 11.85 -14.45
CA LEU A 86 5.82 10.90 -13.62
C LEU A 86 6.27 9.65 -14.39
N ALA A 87 5.89 9.45 -15.66
CA ALA A 87 6.25 8.26 -16.43
C ALA A 87 7.78 8.10 -16.56
N GLU A 88 8.51 9.20 -16.66
CA GLU A 88 9.99 9.20 -16.66
C GLU A 88 10.59 8.72 -15.33
N HIS A 89 9.84 8.83 -14.24
CA HIS A 89 10.25 8.43 -12.89
C HIS A 89 9.62 7.09 -12.46
N CYS A 90 8.68 6.56 -13.23
CA CYS A 90 7.96 5.35 -12.95
C CYS A 90 7.53 4.72 -14.28
N ALA A 91 8.35 3.81 -14.80
CA ALA A 91 8.16 3.09 -16.08
C ALA A 91 6.88 2.21 -16.14
N VAL A 92 6.03 2.34 -15.14
CA VAL A 92 4.92 1.45 -14.75
C VAL A 92 3.55 2.07 -15.07
N LEU A 93 3.53 3.30 -15.57
CA LEU A 93 2.31 4.03 -15.87
C LEU A 93 1.69 3.55 -17.19
N ASP A 94 1.18 2.32 -17.22
CA ASP A 94 0.35 1.91 -18.35
C ASP A 94 -1.02 2.60 -18.28
N ASN A 95 -1.37 3.20 -19.42
CA ASN A 95 -2.54 4.04 -19.69
C ASN A 95 -3.85 3.25 -19.84
N GLY A 96 -3.85 1.94 -19.60
CA GLY A 96 -4.93 1.06 -20.07
C GLY A 96 -6.07 0.78 -19.08
N LYS A 97 -5.81 0.71 -17.77
CA LYS A 97 -6.80 0.16 -16.82
C LYS A 97 -6.69 0.75 -15.41
N ARG A 98 -6.64 2.08 -15.28
CA ARG A 98 -7.20 2.66 -14.06
C ARG A 98 -8.70 2.40 -14.10
N LYS A 99 -9.14 1.26 -13.52
CA LYS A 99 -10.54 1.14 -13.10
C LYS A 99 -10.84 2.46 -12.39
N GLU A 100 -11.85 3.18 -12.86
CA GLU A 100 -12.44 4.29 -12.13
C GLU A 100 -12.93 3.73 -10.78
N ALA A 101 -12.00 3.64 -9.84
CA ALA A 101 -12.22 3.14 -8.51
C ALA A 101 -12.80 4.29 -7.70
N SER A 102 -13.99 4.73 -8.09
CA SER A 102 -14.77 5.73 -7.35
C SER A 102 -15.64 5.06 -6.29
N SER A 103 -15.35 3.82 -5.89
CA SER A 103 -16.08 3.18 -4.81
C SER A 103 -15.51 3.65 -3.47
N ALA A 104 -16.39 3.88 -2.49
CA ALA A 104 -15.96 4.19 -1.13
C ALA A 104 -15.09 3.08 -0.51
N ASN A 105 -15.19 1.85 -1.03
CA ASN A 105 -14.39 0.71 -0.59
C ASN A 105 -12.93 0.84 -1.03
N ASP A 106 -12.67 1.21 -2.30
CA ASP A 106 -11.31 1.38 -2.81
C ASP A 106 -10.57 2.50 -2.06
N LEU A 107 -11.28 3.58 -1.74
CA LEU A 107 -10.74 4.68 -0.92
C LEU A 107 -10.38 4.21 0.50
N ARG A 108 -11.27 3.45 1.17
CA ARG A 108 -11.01 2.92 2.52
C ARG A 108 -9.89 1.88 2.53
N HIS A 109 -9.80 1.08 1.49
CA HIS A 109 -8.73 0.10 1.27
C HIS A 109 -7.37 0.80 1.15
N ALA A 110 -7.25 1.74 0.21
CA ALA A 110 -6.02 2.50 0.00
C ALA A 110 -5.56 3.26 1.25
N ILE A 111 -6.50 3.91 1.96
CA ILE A 111 -6.19 4.62 3.20
C ILE A 111 -5.69 3.65 4.28
N GLY A 112 -6.36 2.52 4.49
CA GLY A 112 -5.89 1.55 5.50
C GLY A 112 -4.56 0.90 5.12
N LEU A 113 -4.30 0.64 3.84
CA LEU A 113 -3.00 0.14 3.38
C LEU A 113 -1.87 1.15 3.64
N ASN A 114 -2.14 2.45 3.47
CA ASN A 114 -1.18 3.49 3.84
C ASN A 114 -0.93 3.53 5.36
N GLU A 115 -1.93 3.23 6.20
CA GLU A 115 -1.75 3.14 7.65
C GLU A 115 -0.80 2.00 8.01
N LEU A 116 -0.94 0.83 7.37
CA LEU A 116 -0.01 -0.29 7.55
C LEU A 116 1.42 0.10 7.12
N HIS A 117 1.57 0.75 5.97
CA HIS A 117 2.88 1.20 5.49
C HIS A 117 3.52 2.20 6.48
N LEU A 118 2.79 3.24 6.88
CA LEU A 118 3.27 4.22 7.85
C LEU A 118 3.60 3.59 9.20
N ALA A 119 2.84 2.58 9.64
CA ALA A 119 3.13 1.87 10.88
C ALA A 119 4.49 1.15 10.82
N LEU A 120 4.78 0.39 9.76
CA LEU A 120 6.07 -0.28 9.61
C LEU A 120 7.23 0.71 9.53
N ALA A 121 7.05 1.81 8.78
CA ALA A 121 8.05 2.86 8.63
C ALA A 121 8.29 3.59 9.97
N GLY A 122 7.22 3.97 10.67
CA GLY A 122 7.28 4.64 11.98
C GLY A 122 7.89 3.78 13.08
N GLN A 123 7.64 2.47 13.05
CA GLN A 123 8.26 1.49 13.96
C GLN A 123 9.71 1.14 13.57
N ARG A 124 10.24 1.71 12.46
CA ARG A 124 11.60 1.49 11.94
C ARG A 124 11.93 0.02 11.70
N VAL A 125 10.95 -0.73 11.22
CA VAL A 125 11.11 -2.14 10.84
C VAL A 125 11.09 -2.34 9.32
N LEU A 126 10.57 -1.36 8.57
CA LEU A 126 10.47 -1.42 7.13
C LEU A 126 11.85 -1.22 6.46
N GLU A 127 12.22 -2.15 5.58
CA GLU A 127 13.38 -2.00 4.69
C GLU A 127 12.97 -1.64 3.26
N ASP A 128 11.91 -2.29 2.75
CA ASP A 128 11.38 -2.06 1.41
C ASP A 128 9.87 -2.25 1.38
N TRP A 129 9.21 -1.40 0.60
CA TRP A 129 7.78 -1.47 0.31
C TRP A 129 7.55 -1.37 -1.20
N GLN A 130 7.20 -2.49 -1.82
CA GLN A 130 6.76 -2.53 -3.21
C GLN A 130 5.24 -2.38 -3.25
N SER A 131 4.72 -1.30 -3.84
CA SER A 131 3.28 -1.07 -3.95
C SER A 131 2.61 -1.96 -5.01
N GLU A 132 1.30 -2.17 -4.89
CA GLU A 132 0.44 -2.81 -5.92
C GLU A 132 0.74 -2.31 -7.34
N LEU A 133 0.93 -0.99 -7.50
CA LEU A 133 1.28 -0.40 -8.79
C LEU A 133 2.59 -0.96 -9.35
N ALA A 134 3.65 -1.00 -8.54
CA ALA A 134 4.95 -1.53 -8.94
C ALA A 134 4.91 -3.06 -9.15
N ILE A 135 4.08 -3.77 -8.40
CA ILE A 135 3.83 -5.21 -8.54
C ILE A 135 3.16 -5.50 -9.87
N ARG A 136 2.07 -4.80 -10.19
CA ARG A 136 1.34 -4.94 -11.46
C ARG A 136 2.25 -4.71 -12.65
N ALA A 137 3.04 -3.64 -12.65
CA ALA A 137 4.01 -3.43 -13.72
C ALA A 137 4.99 -4.59 -13.85
N LYS A 138 5.52 -5.10 -12.73
CA LYS A 138 6.45 -6.22 -12.79
C LYS A 138 5.79 -7.45 -13.41
N ASN A 139 4.53 -7.70 -13.06
CA ASN A 139 3.72 -8.80 -13.60
C ASN A 139 3.45 -8.64 -15.11
N GLU A 140 3.21 -7.42 -15.57
CA GLU A 140 2.88 -7.12 -16.97
C GLU A 140 4.13 -7.01 -17.87
N LEU A 141 5.24 -6.49 -17.35
CA LEU A 141 6.42 -6.13 -18.13
C LEU A 141 7.53 -7.19 -18.09
N THR A 142 7.45 -8.17 -17.18
CA THR A 142 8.52 -9.17 -17.01
C THR A 142 7.98 -10.59 -16.88
N PRO A 143 8.71 -11.60 -17.37
CA PRO A 143 8.36 -13.01 -17.14
C PRO A 143 8.63 -13.46 -15.69
N PHE A 144 9.24 -12.61 -14.86
CA PHE A 144 9.56 -12.89 -13.45
C PHE A 144 8.60 -12.19 -12.48
N GLY A 145 7.36 -12.00 -12.94
CA GLY A 145 6.24 -11.51 -12.14
C GLY A 145 5.85 -12.46 -11.01
N TYR A 146 4.94 -11.98 -10.20
CA TYR A 146 4.23 -12.74 -9.19
C TYR A 146 3.01 -13.44 -9.80
N VAL A 147 2.45 -14.42 -9.11
CA VAL A 147 1.24 -15.14 -9.58
C VAL A 147 -0.02 -14.28 -9.54
N LYS A 148 0.00 -13.16 -8.81
CA LYS A 148 -1.08 -12.17 -8.76
C LYS A 148 -0.57 -10.76 -8.42
N ASP A 149 -1.46 -9.77 -8.55
CA ASP A 149 -1.25 -8.44 -8.01
C ASP A 149 -1.54 -8.46 -6.49
N TYR A 150 -0.49 -8.48 -5.68
CA TYR A 150 -0.59 -8.30 -4.23
C TYR A 150 -0.78 -6.82 -3.87
N ASP A 151 -1.38 -6.53 -2.70
CA ASP A 151 -1.51 -5.14 -2.22
C ASP A 151 -0.13 -4.51 -1.98
N ALA A 152 0.80 -5.28 -1.39
CA ALA A 152 2.20 -4.92 -1.29
C ALA A 152 3.12 -6.13 -1.17
N ILE A 153 4.38 -5.98 -1.59
CA ILE A 153 5.48 -6.86 -1.16
C ILE A 153 6.32 -6.06 -0.19
N VAL A 154 6.52 -6.63 1.00
CA VAL A 154 7.14 -5.94 2.11
C VAL A 154 8.38 -6.69 2.53
N THR A 155 9.47 -5.95 2.73
CA THR A 155 10.67 -6.47 3.40
C THR A 155 10.84 -5.75 4.73
N VAL A 156 10.91 -6.51 5.82
CA VAL A 156 11.10 -6.00 7.17
C VAL A 156 12.37 -6.57 7.80
N ARG A 157 12.98 -5.80 8.71
CA ARG A 157 14.12 -6.22 9.53
C ARG A 157 13.65 -6.65 10.91
N PHE A 158 13.88 -7.92 11.25
CA PHE A 158 13.83 -8.43 12.62
C PHE A 158 15.24 -8.65 13.12
N ALA A 159 15.68 -7.94 14.15
CA ALA A 159 17.02 -8.06 14.74
C ALA A 159 18.14 -8.24 13.68
N ASP A 160 18.56 -9.47 13.42
CA ASP A 160 19.61 -9.89 12.49
C ASP A 160 19.14 -10.34 11.09
N ARG A 161 17.84 -10.54 10.86
CA ARG A 161 17.31 -11.07 9.59
C ARG A 161 16.35 -10.14 8.87
N SER A 162 16.46 -10.11 7.54
CA SER A 162 15.45 -9.53 6.65
C SER A 162 14.44 -10.59 6.27
N VAL A 163 13.16 -10.25 6.34
CA VAL A 163 12.08 -11.14 5.91
C VAL A 163 11.22 -10.42 4.88
N ARG A 164 11.05 -11.09 3.74
CA ARG A 164 10.21 -10.62 2.63
C ARG A 164 8.94 -11.46 2.55
N PHE A 165 7.79 -10.80 2.47
CA PHE A 165 6.48 -11.43 2.41
C PHE A 165 5.52 -10.61 1.53
N ALA A 166 4.48 -11.27 1.02
CA ALA A 166 3.37 -10.61 0.37
C ALA A 166 2.33 -10.20 1.43
N LEU A 167 1.87 -8.96 1.36
CA LEU A 167 0.87 -8.38 2.25
C LEU A 167 -0.47 -8.27 1.48
N GLU A 168 -1.55 -8.68 2.12
CA GLU A 168 -2.93 -8.48 1.68
C GLU A 168 -3.71 -7.81 2.81
N TYR A 169 -4.43 -6.73 2.53
CA TYR A 169 -5.29 -6.08 3.51
C TYR A 169 -6.76 -6.32 3.17
N GLU A 170 -7.38 -7.33 3.76
CA GLU A 170 -8.77 -7.68 3.46
C GLU A 170 -9.73 -6.91 4.38
N ARG A 171 -10.49 -5.98 3.81
CA ARG A 171 -11.51 -5.22 4.56
C ARG A 171 -12.90 -5.81 4.48
N THR A 172 -13.20 -6.56 3.42
CA THR A 172 -14.52 -7.15 3.18
C THR A 172 -14.35 -8.55 2.62
N PRO A 173 -15.12 -9.54 3.09
CA PRO A 173 -14.97 -10.90 2.62
C PRO A 173 -15.26 -11.01 1.11
N LYS A 174 -14.36 -11.69 0.39
CA LYS A 174 -14.65 -12.21 -0.95
C LYS A 174 -15.54 -13.46 -0.84
N LYS A 175 -16.05 -13.96 -1.97
CA LYS A 175 -16.77 -15.24 -1.96
C LYS A 175 -15.78 -16.37 -1.68
N SER A 176 -16.19 -17.40 -0.95
CA SER A 176 -15.32 -18.56 -0.63
C SER A 176 -14.67 -19.19 -1.87
N ARG A 177 -15.39 -19.24 -3.00
CA ARG A 177 -14.84 -19.72 -4.28
C ARG A 177 -13.65 -18.88 -4.79
N ASP A 178 -13.65 -17.59 -4.49
CA ASP A 178 -12.60 -16.67 -4.93
C ASP A 178 -11.34 -16.92 -4.08
N TYR A 179 -11.49 -17.22 -2.78
CA TYR A 179 -10.37 -17.65 -1.95
C TYR A 179 -9.78 -19.00 -2.38
N LEU A 180 -10.62 -19.95 -2.82
CA LEU A 180 -10.12 -21.21 -3.38
C LEU A 180 -9.25 -20.97 -4.62
N GLN A 181 -9.66 -20.06 -5.50
CA GLN A 181 -8.85 -19.66 -6.66
C GLN A 181 -7.55 -18.99 -6.23
N ILE A 182 -7.61 -18.08 -5.25
CA ILE A 182 -6.41 -17.44 -4.70
C ILE A 182 -5.47 -18.49 -4.12
N ARG A 183 -5.95 -19.42 -3.30
CA ARG A 183 -5.16 -20.52 -2.75
C ARG A 183 -4.43 -21.28 -3.85
N ASN A 184 -5.14 -21.69 -4.90
CA ASN A 184 -4.54 -22.41 -6.02
C ASN A 184 -3.44 -21.61 -6.75
N LEU A 185 -3.56 -20.28 -6.80
CA LEU A 185 -2.51 -19.41 -7.33
C LEU A 185 -1.31 -19.34 -6.38
N LEU A 186 -1.55 -19.16 -5.08
CA LEU A 186 -0.47 -19.06 -4.08
C LEU A 186 0.37 -20.33 -4.01
N GLU A 187 -0.23 -21.51 -4.17
CA GLU A 187 0.49 -22.80 -4.23
C GLU A 187 1.45 -22.90 -5.45
N GLN A 188 1.31 -22.02 -6.44
CA GLN A 188 2.18 -21.94 -7.62
C GLN A 188 3.22 -20.82 -7.51
N GLU A 189 3.20 -20.02 -6.44
CA GLU A 189 4.11 -18.89 -6.26
C GLU A 189 5.53 -19.38 -5.96
N ASN A 190 6.51 -18.82 -6.66
CA ASN A 190 7.92 -19.20 -6.59
C ASN A 190 8.86 -18.03 -6.27
N GLN A 191 8.34 -16.79 -6.26
CA GLN A 191 9.10 -15.58 -5.95
C GLN A 191 8.96 -15.17 -4.47
N ILE A 192 7.91 -15.62 -3.79
CA ILE A 192 7.57 -15.27 -2.40
C ILE A 192 7.02 -16.50 -1.69
N TYR A 193 7.48 -16.72 -0.46
CA TYR A 193 7.17 -17.94 0.30
C TYR A 193 6.32 -17.69 1.54
N ARG A 194 5.99 -16.43 1.84
CA ARG A 194 5.23 -16.03 3.03
C ARG A 194 4.16 -15.02 2.65
N PHE A 195 2.95 -15.24 3.17
CA PHE A 195 1.77 -14.43 2.91
C PHE A 195 1.20 -13.95 4.23
N LEU A 196 0.97 -12.65 4.36
CA LEU A 196 0.39 -12.04 5.54
C LEU A 196 -0.90 -11.33 5.15
N TYR A 197 -2.01 -11.88 5.59
CA TYR A 197 -3.32 -11.27 5.50
C TYR A 197 -3.57 -10.44 6.76
N ILE A 198 -3.88 -9.17 6.57
CA ILE A 198 -4.27 -8.26 7.65
C ILE A 198 -5.75 -7.95 7.50
N VAL A 199 -6.49 -8.04 8.60
CA VAL A 199 -7.93 -7.78 8.64
C VAL A 199 -8.28 -6.76 9.73
N PRO A 200 -9.35 -5.97 9.57
CA PRO A 200 -9.77 -5.02 10.59
C PRO A 200 -10.50 -5.69 11.77
N GLU A 201 -11.11 -6.86 11.59
CA GLU A 201 -11.99 -7.50 12.57
C GLU A 201 -11.70 -9.02 12.68
N PRO A 202 -11.71 -9.61 13.89
CA PRO A 202 -11.39 -11.03 14.10
C PRO A 202 -12.28 -12.02 13.34
N ASP A 203 -13.58 -11.75 13.20
CA ASP A 203 -14.51 -12.65 12.50
C ASP A 203 -14.14 -12.83 11.02
N LEU A 204 -13.68 -11.75 10.37
CA LEU A 204 -13.16 -11.83 9.00
C LEU A 204 -11.89 -12.66 8.95
N GLY A 205 -11.02 -12.55 9.97
CA GLY A 205 -9.82 -13.37 10.09
C GLY A 205 -10.15 -14.86 10.19
N SER A 206 -11.09 -15.23 11.05
CA SER A 206 -11.59 -16.61 11.20
C SER A 206 -12.14 -17.16 9.88
N PHE A 207 -12.93 -16.37 9.16
CA PHE A 207 -13.46 -16.76 7.85
C PHE A 207 -12.36 -16.97 6.79
N ILE A 208 -11.34 -16.11 6.76
CA ILE A 208 -10.20 -16.26 5.85
C ILE A 208 -9.39 -17.51 6.20
N LEU A 209 -9.12 -17.77 7.49
CA LEU A 209 -8.43 -18.97 7.94
C LEU A 209 -9.16 -20.25 7.51
N GLU A 210 -10.49 -20.28 7.64
CA GLU A 210 -11.31 -21.40 7.15
C GLU A 210 -11.18 -21.59 5.64
N CYS A 211 -11.25 -20.49 4.86
CA CYS A 211 -11.11 -20.53 3.41
C CYS A 211 -9.73 -21.03 2.93
N PHE A 212 -8.67 -20.76 3.69
CA PHE A 212 -7.30 -21.20 3.39
C PHE A 212 -6.90 -22.46 4.16
N SER A 213 -7.83 -23.12 4.86
CA SER A 213 -7.55 -24.36 5.57
C SER A 213 -6.94 -25.43 4.65
N GLY A 214 -5.90 -26.11 5.15
CA GLY A 214 -5.18 -27.15 4.41
C GLY A 214 -4.26 -26.65 3.29
N THR A 215 -4.00 -25.34 3.18
CA THR A 215 -2.96 -24.82 2.29
C THR A 215 -1.56 -25.28 2.73
N THR A 216 -0.64 -25.46 1.78
CA THR A 216 0.76 -25.80 2.08
C THR A 216 1.68 -24.58 2.13
N VAL A 217 1.20 -23.42 1.65
CA VAL A 217 1.94 -22.16 1.74
C VAL A 217 1.92 -21.59 3.16
N ALA A 218 2.99 -20.88 3.53
CA ALA A 218 3.06 -20.17 4.80
C ALA A 218 2.19 -18.91 4.76
N LEU A 219 0.90 -19.09 5.05
CA LEU A 219 -0.11 -18.03 5.10
C LEU A 219 -0.52 -17.75 6.54
N PHE A 220 -0.41 -16.48 6.91
CA PHE A 220 -0.70 -15.99 8.25
C PHE A 220 -1.77 -14.91 8.21
N VAL A 221 -2.63 -14.88 9.22
CA VAL A 221 -3.67 -13.86 9.38
C VAL A 221 -3.41 -13.09 10.67
N GLY A 222 -3.44 -11.76 10.61
CA GLY A 222 -3.26 -10.86 11.76
C GLY A 222 -4.25 -9.69 11.74
N LEU A 223 -4.34 -8.99 12.88
CA LEU A 223 -5.24 -7.84 13.04
C LEU A 223 -4.54 -6.52 12.71
N ALA A 224 -5.26 -5.63 12.02
CA ALA A 224 -4.76 -4.30 11.64
C ALA A 224 -4.41 -3.44 12.86
N ASP A 225 -5.19 -3.53 13.94
CA ASP A 225 -4.95 -2.75 15.16
C ASP A 225 -3.67 -3.21 15.88
N GLU A 226 -3.40 -4.53 15.91
CA GLU A 226 -2.14 -5.05 16.47
C GLU A 226 -0.95 -4.69 15.59
N PHE A 227 -1.09 -4.85 14.26
CA PHE A 227 -0.06 -4.51 13.28
C PHE A 227 0.38 -3.05 13.40
N THR A 228 -0.58 -2.14 13.50
CA THR A 228 -0.30 -0.69 13.56
C THR A 228 0.27 -0.27 14.90
N ARG A 229 -0.17 -0.90 16.00
CA ARG A 229 0.31 -0.63 17.35
C ARG A 229 1.73 -1.12 17.58
N SER A 230 2.02 -2.37 17.25
CA SER A 230 3.33 -3.01 17.46
C SER A 230 3.47 -4.23 16.57
N PHE A 231 4.01 -4.04 15.36
CA PHE A 231 4.15 -5.11 14.38
C PHE A 231 4.95 -6.28 14.95
N LYS A 232 6.08 -6.02 15.63
CA LYS A 232 6.93 -7.08 16.21
C LYS A 232 6.24 -7.93 17.28
N GLU A 233 5.28 -7.35 17.99
CA GLU A 233 4.58 -8.03 19.09
C GLU A 233 3.23 -8.60 18.65
N MET A 234 2.78 -8.31 17.42
CA MET A 234 1.48 -8.77 16.94
C MET A 234 1.43 -10.29 16.86
N ASN A 235 0.24 -10.83 17.14
CA ASN A 235 -0.04 -12.23 16.96
C ASN A 235 -0.56 -12.49 15.55
N VAL A 236 -0.15 -13.61 15.00
CA VAL A 236 -0.67 -14.11 13.73
C VAL A 236 -1.05 -15.58 13.86
N THR A 237 -2.15 -15.95 13.21
CA THR A 237 -2.62 -17.33 13.13
C THR A 237 -2.27 -17.91 11.78
N GLU A 238 -1.63 -19.07 11.77
CA GLU A 238 -1.27 -19.79 10.55
C GLU A 238 -2.49 -20.53 9.99
N ALA A 239 -2.78 -20.35 8.70
CA ALA A 239 -3.96 -20.94 8.07
C ALA A 239 -3.91 -22.48 7.97
N ALA A 240 -2.71 -23.05 7.83
CA ALA A 240 -2.53 -24.49 7.71
C ALA A 240 -2.82 -25.23 9.03
N SER A 241 -2.37 -24.68 10.15
CA SER A 241 -2.40 -25.34 11.47
C SER A 241 -3.41 -24.76 12.45
N GLY A 242 -3.91 -23.55 12.21
CA GLY A 242 -4.71 -22.78 13.17
C GLY A 242 -3.92 -22.30 14.40
N ILE A 243 -2.59 -22.48 14.41
CA ILE A 243 -1.76 -22.11 15.57
C ILE A 243 -1.45 -20.62 15.52
N THR A 244 -1.71 -19.94 16.63
CA THR A 244 -1.35 -18.54 16.85
C THR A 244 0.07 -18.42 17.43
N ARG A 245 0.88 -17.52 16.88
CA ARG A 245 2.23 -17.21 17.34
C ARG A 245 2.57 -15.75 17.08
N SER A 246 3.65 -15.23 17.69
CA SER A 246 4.16 -13.91 17.36
C SER A 246 4.59 -13.83 15.89
N VAL A 247 4.39 -12.69 15.23
CA VAL A 247 4.83 -12.49 13.84
C VAL A 247 6.34 -12.74 13.66
N THR A 248 7.14 -12.41 14.68
CA THR A 248 8.59 -12.62 14.65
C THR A 248 8.96 -14.11 14.65
N ALA A 249 8.08 -14.98 15.11
CA ALA A 249 8.28 -16.44 15.03
C ALA A 249 7.72 -17.01 13.71
N ALA A 250 6.73 -16.36 13.11
CA ALA A 250 6.07 -16.80 11.88
C ALA A 250 6.83 -16.39 10.60
N LEU A 251 7.32 -15.15 10.55
CA LEU A 251 8.01 -14.56 9.41
C LEU A 251 9.52 -14.70 9.56
#